data_AF-A0A166J6T8-F1
#
_entry.id   AF-A0A166J6T8-F1
#
_cell.length_a   1.000
_cell.length_b   1.000
_cell.length_c   1.000
_cell.angle_alpha   90.00
_cell.angle_beta   90.00
_cell.angle_gamma   90.00
#
_symmetry.space_group_name_H-M   'P 1'
#
loop_
_entity.id
_entity.type
_entity.pdbx_description
1 polymer ?
#
loop_
_entity_poly.entity_id
_entity_poly.type
_entity_poly.pdbx_seq_one_letter_code
_entity_poly.pdbx_strand_id
1 'polypeptide(L)'
;QPSIYSAPETQLLLQETHSPLEGYIAEARRQTMGTLATGHAHVQGAVDRWIGVEHAVESRVKSLLVPEEPLTPGILYVAVAALTGSVLARSHALPIRVALPPLLLCAASAHFLPKTSHNIATYAGELEERYAPRVKQFQDTGVAHTAMTWAMLAVATKEGREQVGRGTESLVGRVQERTGLKLRETLGWSNGAVEKAKEEVGKAVQAVEATAGEAKKGIDAKIEQAKGTVDVKVEKAKEETHPKHVV
;
A
#
# COMPACT_ATOMS: atom_id res chain seq x y z
N GLN A 1 3.83 39.91 -100.77
CA GLN A 1 4.48 38.80 -100.04
C GLN A 1 4.08 38.95 -98.57
N PRO A 2 3.35 38.02 -97.96
CA PRO A 2 2.99 38.15 -96.54
C PRO A 2 4.23 37.88 -95.66
N SER A 3 4.33 38.62 -94.55
CA SER A 3 5.43 38.54 -93.58
C SER A 3 5.53 37.15 -92.95
N ILE A 4 6.75 36.58 -92.90
CA ILE A 4 7.08 35.24 -92.37
C ILE A 4 7.52 35.32 -90.89
N TYR A 5 7.50 36.50 -90.28
CA TYR A 5 7.91 36.66 -88.89
C TYR A 5 6.71 36.41 -87.96
N SER A 6 6.80 35.33 -87.18
CA SER A 6 5.96 35.13 -86.00
C SER A 6 6.10 36.35 -85.08
N ALA A 7 4.97 36.91 -84.64
CA ALA A 7 4.97 37.98 -83.65
C ALA A 7 5.77 37.54 -82.41
N PRO A 8 6.61 38.40 -81.82
CA PRO A 8 7.36 38.04 -80.63
C PRO A 8 6.39 37.63 -79.52
N GLU A 9 6.63 36.47 -78.88
CA GLU A 9 5.80 36.01 -77.77
C GLU A 9 5.74 37.11 -76.71
N THR A 10 4.54 37.65 -76.49
CA THR A 10 4.28 38.64 -75.46
C THR A 10 4.66 38.04 -74.12
N GLN A 11 5.82 38.42 -73.57
CA GLN A 11 6.17 38.07 -72.20
C GLN A 11 5.16 38.76 -71.28
N LEU A 12 4.16 37.99 -70.85
CA LEU A 12 3.21 38.38 -69.83
C LEU A 12 3.98 38.56 -68.52
N LEU A 13 4.39 39.78 -68.25
CA LEU A 13 4.97 40.16 -66.97
C LEU A 13 3.80 40.18 -65.98
N LEU A 14 3.71 39.12 -65.16
CA LEU A 14 2.71 38.97 -64.11
C LEU A 14 3.00 40.03 -63.04
N GLN A 15 2.49 41.24 -63.25
CA GLN A 15 2.61 42.31 -62.28
C GLN A 15 1.58 42.03 -61.19
N GLU A 16 2.01 41.41 -60.10
CA GLU A 16 1.20 41.18 -58.90
C GLU A 16 0.84 42.54 -58.28
N THR A 17 -0.20 43.18 -58.80
CA THR A 17 -0.82 44.33 -58.15
C THR A 17 -1.63 43.81 -56.99
N HIS A 18 -1.00 43.75 -55.82
CA HIS A 18 -1.66 43.35 -54.58
C HIS A 18 -2.85 44.27 -54.32
N SER A 19 -4.04 43.68 -54.26
CA SER A 19 -5.26 44.43 -53.95
C SER A 19 -5.29 44.74 -52.45
N PRO A 20 -5.76 45.93 -52.02
CA PRO A 20 -5.92 46.21 -50.60
C PRO A 20 -6.81 45.19 -49.87
N LEU A 21 -7.71 44.49 -50.59
CA LEU A 21 -8.54 43.41 -50.06
C LEU A 21 -7.75 42.13 -49.74
N GLU A 22 -6.69 41.84 -50.48
CA GLU A 22 -5.85 40.66 -50.21
C GLU A 22 -5.15 40.78 -48.85
N GLY A 23 -4.74 41.99 -48.46
CA GLY A 23 -4.18 42.26 -47.14
C GLY A 23 -5.16 41.94 -46.01
N TYR A 24 -6.42 42.37 -46.14
CA TYR A 24 -7.47 42.09 -45.15
C TYR A 24 -7.82 40.60 -45.08
N ILE A 25 -7.90 39.90 -46.22
CA ILE A 25 -8.16 38.46 -46.27
C ILE A 25 -6.98 37.68 -45.65
N ALA A 26 -5.75 38.10 -45.94
CA ALA A 26 -4.55 37.51 -45.36
C ALA A 26 -4.52 37.66 -43.83
N GLU A 27 -4.85 38.85 -43.32
CA GLU A 27 -4.90 39.13 -41.88
C GLU A 27 -6.01 38.34 -41.20
N ALA A 28 -7.23 38.34 -41.76
CA ALA A 28 -8.36 37.57 -41.23
C ALA A 28 -8.04 36.06 -41.18
N ARG A 29 -7.41 35.52 -42.23
CA ARG A 29 -6.94 34.13 -42.26
C ARG A 29 -5.90 33.87 -41.18
N ARG A 30 -4.90 34.74 -41.02
CA ARG A 30 -3.84 34.58 -40.01
C ARG A 30 -4.41 34.57 -38.59
N GLN A 31 -5.36 35.47 -38.28
CA GLN A 31 -6.00 35.51 -36.97
C GLN A 31 -6.86 34.27 -36.71
N THR A 32 -7.62 33.81 -37.71
CA THR A 32 -8.47 32.61 -37.58
C THR A 32 -7.62 31.35 -37.44
N MET A 33 -6.56 31.20 -38.24
CA MET A 33 -5.65 30.07 -38.15
C MET A 33 -4.82 30.11 -36.86
N GLY A 34 -4.38 31.30 -36.43
CA GLY A 34 -3.63 31.47 -35.18
C GLY A 34 -4.43 31.12 -33.93
N THR A 35 -5.72 31.51 -33.89
CA THR A 35 -6.62 31.15 -32.78
C THR A 35 -6.95 29.65 -32.79
N LEU A 36 -7.23 29.07 -33.96
CA LEU A 36 -7.43 27.63 -34.11
C LEU A 36 -6.18 26.83 -33.65
N ALA A 37 -5.00 27.25 -34.09
CA ALA A 37 -3.73 26.61 -33.73
C ALA A 37 -3.46 26.71 -32.23
N THR A 38 -3.75 27.86 -31.60
CA THR A 38 -3.59 28.05 -30.15
C THR A 38 -4.55 27.16 -29.36
N GLY A 39 -5.81 27.04 -29.81
CA GLY A 39 -6.79 26.14 -29.22
C GLY A 39 -6.35 24.67 -29.32
N HIS A 40 -5.88 24.25 -30.49
CA HIS A 40 -5.32 22.91 -30.69
C HIS A 40 -4.12 22.63 -29.78
N ALA A 41 -3.21 23.60 -29.64
CA ALA A 41 -2.04 23.48 -28.78
C ALA A 41 -2.42 23.33 -27.29
N HIS A 42 -3.48 23.99 -26.83
CA HIS A 42 -3.95 23.84 -25.44
C HIS A 42 -4.53 22.45 -25.16
N VAL A 43 -5.29 21.90 -26.11
CA VAL A 43 -5.83 20.54 -26.02
C VAL A 43 -4.71 19.52 -26.08
N GLN A 44 -3.79 19.65 -27.04
CA GLN A 44 -2.61 18.79 -27.13
C GLN A 44 -1.80 18.84 -25.84
N GLY A 45 -1.52 20.03 -25.30
CA GLY A 45 -0.80 20.16 -24.03
C GLY A 45 -1.56 19.60 -22.82
N ALA A 46 -2.89 19.51 -22.85
CA ALA A 46 -3.66 18.82 -21.80
C ALA A 46 -3.57 17.29 -21.95
N VAL A 47 -3.66 16.80 -23.18
CA VAL A 47 -3.50 15.37 -23.51
C VAL A 47 -2.09 14.90 -23.18
N ASP A 48 -1.05 15.66 -23.55
CA ASP A 48 0.35 15.32 -23.26
C ASP A 48 0.62 15.26 -21.76
N ARG A 49 0.03 16.17 -20.98
CA ARG A 49 0.08 16.10 -19.51
C ARG A 49 -0.60 14.84 -18.97
N TRP A 50 -1.75 14.48 -19.52
CA TRP A 50 -2.48 13.28 -19.12
C TRP A 50 -1.68 12.00 -19.46
N ILE A 51 -1.14 11.91 -20.67
CA ILE A 51 -0.27 10.80 -21.09
C ILE A 51 0.98 10.74 -20.20
N GLY A 52 1.56 11.88 -19.84
CA GLY A 52 2.67 11.93 -18.90
C GLY A 52 2.32 11.37 -17.53
N VAL A 53 1.12 11.69 -17.00
CA VAL A 53 0.60 11.11 -15.76
C VAL A 53 0.38 9.60 -15.92
N GLU A 54 -0.20 9.16 -17.03
CA GLU A 54 -0.42 7.74 -17.31
C GLU A 54 0.89 6.95 -17.33
N HIS A 55 1.91 7.42 -18.05
CA HIS A 55 3.21 6.77 -18.07
C HIS A 55 3.91 6.80 -16.71
N ALA A 56 3.77 7.88 -15.94
CA ALA A 56 4.32 7.94 -14.59
C ALA A 56 3.65 6.91 -13.66
N VAL A 57 2.33 6.76 -13.76
CA VAL A 57 1.57 5.75 -13.02
C VAL A 57 1.92 4.35 -13.50
N GLU A 58 1.96 4.10 -14.80
CA GLU A 58 2.30 2.81 -15.39
C GLU A 58 3.70 2.35 -14.99
N SER A 59 4.69 3.24 -15.11
CA SER A 59 6.06 2.97 -14.67
C SER A 59 6.12 2.65 -13.19
N ARG A 60 5.37 3.41 -12.36
CA ARG A 60 5.30 3.17 -10.92
C ARG A 60 4.63 1.85 -10.59
N VAL A 61 3.48 1.55 -11.19
CA VAL A 61 2.75 0.29 -10.99
C VAL A 61 3.65 -0.88 -11.39
N LYS A 62 4.30 -0.83 -12.56
CA LYS A 62 5.27 -1.85 -13.00
C LYS A 62 6.43 -2.02 -12.01
N SER A 63 6.90 -0.93 -11.39
CA SER A 63 7.97 -1.01 -10.38
C SER A 63 7.53 -1.64 -9.05
N LEU A 64 6.24 -1.56 -8.72
CA LEU A 64 5.68 -2.12 -7.48
C LEU A 64 5.30 -3.60 -7.64
N LEU A 65 4.92 -4.00 -8.85
CA LEU A 65 4.62 -5.39 -9.18
C LEU A 65 5.89 -6.23 -9.18
N VAL A 66 5.87 -7.34 -8.45
CA VAL A 66 6.97 -8.29 -8.42
C VAL A 66 6.71 -9.39 -9.46
N PRO A 67 7.55 -9.55 -10.51
CA PRO A 67 7.34 -10.52 -11.58
C PRO A 67 7.50 -11.99 -11.12
N GLU A 68 8.08 -12.22 -9.93
CA GLU A 68 8.22 -13.55 -9.34
C GLU A 68 6.93 -14.11 -8.74
N GLU A 69 5.90 -13.27 -8.53
CA GLU A 69 4.62 -13.72 -7.99
C GLU A 69 3.65 -14.13 -9.12
N PRO A 70 2.85 -15.20 -8.96
CA PRO A 70 1.88 -15.62 -9.96
C PRO A 70 0.68 -14.65 -10.01
N LEU A 71 0.83 -13.54 -10.75
CA LEU A 71 -0.21 -12.52 -10.93
C LEU A 71 -1.50 -13.10 -11.52
N THR A 72 -1.37 -14.06 -12.43
CA THR A 72 -2.43 -14.96 -12.88
C THR A 72 -2.20 -16.31 -12.22
N PRO A 73 -3.01 -16.79 -11.25
CA PRO A 73 -4.39 -16.43 -10.91
C PRO A 73 -4.57 -15.48 -9.71
N GLY A 74 -3.50 -14.94 -9.10
CA GLY A 74 -3.60 -14.15 -7.86
C GLY A 74 -4.59 -12.98 -7.92
N ILE A 75 -4.54 -12.16 -8.97
CA ILE A 75 -5.45 -11.01 -9.15
C ILE A 75 -6.91 -11.48 -9.29
N LEU A 76 -7.14 -12.61 -9.97
CA LEU A 76 -8.47 -13.20 -10.09
C LEU A 76 -9.03 -13.59 -8.72
N TYR A 77 -8.23 -14.22 -7.86
CA TYR A 77 -8.68 -14.59 -6.52
C TYR A 77 -8.97 -13.38 -5.65
N VAL A 78 -8.17 -12.32 -5.74
CA VAL A 78 -8.44 -11.06 -5.05
C VAL A 78 -9.76 -10.43 -5.53
N ALA A 79 -9.98 -10.39 -6.85
CA ALA A 79 -11.21 -9.85 -7.43
C ALA A 79 -12.44 -10.66 -7.02
N VAL A 80 -12.34 -12.00 -7.05
CA VAL A 80 -13.41 -12.90 -6.59
C VAL A 80 -13.68 -12.70 -5.10
N ALA A 81 -12.66 -12.56 -4.25
CA ALA A 81 -12.85 -12.31 -2.82
C ALA A 81 -13.58 -10.98 -2.57
N ALA A 82 -13.22 -9.91 -3.29
CA ALA A 82 -13.89 -8.62 -3.21
C ALA A 82 -15.36 -8.69 -3.67
N LEU A 83 -15.62 -9.37 -4.79
CA LEU A 83 -16.96 -9.61 -5.34
C LEU A 83 -17.83 -10.43 -4.37
N THR A 84 -17.27 -11.51 -3.81
CA THR A 84 -17.92 -12.30 -2.77
C THR A 84 -18.21 -11.43 -1.55
N GLY A 85 -17.30 -10.54 -1.17
CA GLY A 85 -17.55 -9.53 -0.14
C GLY A 85 -18.74 -8.64 -0.44
N SER A 86 -18.87 -8.15 -1.68
CA SER A 86 -20.03 -7.35 -2.07
C SER A 86 -21.34 -8.13 -2.09
N VAL A 87 -21.31 -9.41 -2.45
CA VAL A 87 -22.50 -10.28 -2.40
C VAL A 87 -22.87 -10.53 -0.95
N LEU A 88 -21.90 -10.83 -0.09
CA LEU A 88 -22.13 -11.11 1.32
C LEU A 88 -22.64 -9.87 2.05
N ALA A 89 -22.08 -8.69 1.76
CA ALA A 89 -22.50 -7.44 2.38
C ALA A 89 -23.85 -6.90 1.88
N ARG A 90 -24.48 -7.54 0.88
CA ARG A 90 -25.76 -7.13 0.29
C ARG A 90 -26.90 -7.11 1.31
N SER A 91 -26.92 -8.06 2.24
CA SER A 91 -27.97 -8.22 3.26
C SER A 91 -27.69 -7.47 4.56
N HIS A 92 -26.54 -6.79 4.67
CA HIS A 92 -26.13 -6.10 5.90
C HIS A 92 -26.34 -4.59 5.82
N ALA A 93 -26.30 -3.94 6.99
CA ALA A 93 -26.44 -2.49 7.10
C ALA A 93 -25.40 -1.74 6.24
N LEU A 94 -25.74 -0.50 5.84
CA LEU A 94 -24.91 0.36 4.99
C LEU A 94 -23.41 0.43 5.33
N PRO A 95 -22.97 0.56 6.60
CA PRO A 95 -21.54 0.62 6.89
C PRO A 95 -20.81 -0.69 6.52
N ILE A 96 -21.41 -1.85 6.84
CA ILE A 96 -20.85 -3.15 6.48
C ILE A 96 -20.87 -3.32 4.95
N ARG A 97 -21.93 -2.87 4.29
CA ARG A 97 -22.07 -2.93 2.83
C ARG A 97 -20.94 -2.21 2.09
N VAL A 98 -20.47 -1.09 2.63
CA VAL A 98 -19.39 -0.29 2.03
C VAL A 98 -18.01 -0.78 2.48
N ALA A 99 -17.86 -1.19 3.73
CA ALA A 99 -16.55 -1.56 4.28
C ALA A 99 -16.11 -2.99 3.94
N LEU A 100 -17.04 -3.93 3.81
CA LEU A 100 -16.72 -5.35 3.69
C LEU A 100 -16.04 -5.73 2.35
N PRO A 101 -16.45 -5.21 1.19
CA PRO A 101 -15.75 -5.46 -0.08
C PRO A 101 -14.27 -4.99 -0.09
N PRO A 102 -13.93 -3.74 0.28
CA PRO A 102 -12.52 -3.31 0.29
C PRO A 102 -11.70 -4.02 1.37
N LEU A 103 -12.30 -4.37 2.52
CA LEU A 103 -11.61 -5.16 3.54
C LEU A 103 -11.22 -6.56 3.02
N LEU A 104 -12.15 -7.25 2.35
CA LEU A 104 -11.84 -8.55 1.75
C LEU A 104 -10.85 -8.45 0.58
N LEU A 105 -10.90 -7.36 -0.17
CA LEU A 105 -9.91 -7.08 -1.21
C LEU A 105 -8.50 -6.95 -0.61
N CYS A 106 -8.33 -6.14 0.43
CA CYS A 106 -7.04 -5.94 1.10
C CYS A 106 -6.56 -7.22 1.81
N ALA A 107 -7.47 -7.98 2.44
CA ALA A 107 -7.12 -9.24 3.07
C ALA A 107 -6.68 -10.29 2.03
N ALA A 108 -7.41 -10.40 0.93
CA ALA A 108 -7.06 -11.31 -0.15
C ALA A 108 -5.76 -10.88 -0.86
N SER A 109 -5.52 -9.58 -1.06
CA SER A 109 -4.28 -9.11 -1.68
C SER A 109 -3.06 -9.41 -0.80
N ALA A 110 -3.16 -9.23 0.52
CA ALA A 110 -2.11 -9.63 1.45
C ALA A 110 -1.86 -11.14 1.45
N HIS A 111 -2.90 -11.96 1.20
CA HIS A 111 -2.78 -13.41 1.17
C HIS A 111 -2.22 -13.96 -0.16
N PHE A 112 -2.76 -13.50 -1.30
CA PHE A 112 -2.41 -14.02 -2.62
C PHE A 112 -1.23 -13.28 -3.29
N LEU A 113 -0.96 -12.03 -2.91
CA LEU A 113 0.13 -11.22 -3.46
C LEU A 113 0.93 -10.53 -2.32
N PRO A 114 1.61 -11.29 -1.45
CA PRO A 114 2.24 -10.75 -0.25
C PRO A 114 3.36 -9.73 -0.54
N LYS A 115 4.24 -9.98 -1.52
CA LYS A 115 5.32 -9.04 -1.86
C LYS A 115 4.77 -7.79 -2.52
N THR A 116 3.86 -7.94 -3.48
CA THR A 116 3.23 -6.80 -4.16
C THR A 116 2.43 -5.94 -3.17
N SER A 117 1.66 -6.56 -2.28
CA SER A 117 0.90 -5.87 -1.24
C SER A 117 1.82 -5.11 -0.27
N HIS A 118 2.96 -5.70 0.12
CA HIS A 118 3.95 -5.04 0.96
C HIS A 118 4.62 -3.83 0.27
N ASN A 119 4.96 -3.95 -1.02
CA ASN A 119 5.53 -2.84 -1.79
C ASN A 119 4.53 -1.68 -1.92
N ILE A 120 3.27 -1.98 -2.20
CA ILE A 120 2.21 -0.97 -2.28
C ILE A 120 2.00 -0.31 -0.92
N ALA A 121 1.96 -1.07 0.17
CA ALA A 121 1.80 -0.53 1.52
C ALA A 121 2.98 0.37 1.93
N THR A 122 4.21 -0.02 1.58
CA THR A 122 5.40 0.78 1.84
C THR A 122 5.35 2.09 1.07
N TYR A 123 5.00 2.04 -0.21
CA TYR A 123 4.84 3.23 -1.04
C TYR A 123 3.71 4.15 -0.55
N ALA A 124 2.58 3.58 -0.11
CA ALA A 124 1.50 4.35 0.49
C ALA A 124 1.98 5.06 1.76
N GLY A 125 2.76 4.39 2.61
CA GLY A 125 3.39 5.00 3.79
C GLY A 125 4.33 6.15 3.45
N GLU A 126 5.20 5.99 2.44
CA GLU A 126 6.09 7.07 1.96
C GLU A 126 5.29 8.27 1.44
N LEU A 127 4.17 8.02 0.77
CA LEU A 127 3.29 9.06 0.25
C LEU A 127 2.57 9.81 1.37
N GLU A 128 2.06 9.08 2.35
CA GLU A 128 1.44 9.65 3.56
C GLU A 128 2.44 10.49 4.35
N GLU A 129 3.69 10.04 4.51
CA GLU A 129 4.74 10.82 5.17
C GLU A 129 5.03 12.13 4.42
N ARG A 130 5.05 12.09 3.09
CA ARG A 130 5.38 13.25 2.27
C ARG A 130 4.26 14.28 2.19
N TYR A 131 3.02 13.84 2.04
CA TYR A 131 1.89 14.72 1.74
C TYR A 131 0.91 14.89 2.91
N ALA A 132 0.85 13.95 3.85
CA ALA A 132 -0.13 13.93 4.93
C ALA A 132 0.47 13.45 6.29
N PRO A 133 1.50 14.11 6.83
CA PRO A 133 2.24 13.63 8.01
C PRO A 133 1.35 13.49 9.27
N ARG A 134 0.28 14.28 9.37
CA ARG A 134 -0.69 14.14 10.48
C ARG A 134 -1.43 12.81 10.43
N VAL A 135 -1.83 12.35 9.24
CA VAL A 135 -2.54 11.08 9.07
C VAL A 135 -1.64 9.93 9.48
N LYS A 136 -0.37 9.97 9.06
CA LYS A 136 0.64 8.98 9.45
C LYS A 136 0.82 8.89 10.97
N GLN A 137 0.91 10.02 11.66
CA GLN A 137 1.01 10.04 13.13
C GLN A 137 -0.20 9.40 13.81
N PHE A 138 -1.42 9.69 13.34
CA PHE A 138 -2.63 9.06 13.88
C PHE A 138 -2.64 7.55 13.62
N GLN A 139 -2.21 7.12 12.44
CA GLN A 139 -2.16 5.72 12.06
C GLN A 139 -1.12 4.96 12.87
N ASP A 140 0.09 5.50 13.03
CA ASP A 140 1.15 4.92 13.86
C ASP A 140 0.73 4.80 15.32
N THR A 141 0.09 5.85 15.85
CA THR A 141 -0.47 5.84 17.20
C THR A 141 -1.55 4.76 17.33
N GLY A 142 -2.46 4.66 16.36
CA GLY A 142 -3.49 3.64 16.31
C GLY A 142 -2.93 2.22 16.24
N VAL A 143 -1.91 1.99 15.41
CA VAL A 143 -1.22 0.69 15.29
C VAL A 143 -0.52 0.34 16.60
N ALA A 144 0.15 1.30 17.25
CA ALA A 144 0.80 1.07 18.54
C ALA A 144 -0.20 0.68 19.64
N HIS A 145 -1.34 1.38 19.74
CA HIS A 145 -2.36 1.05 20.75
C HIS A 145 -3.08 -0.27 20.46
N THR A 146 -3.32 -0.61 19.20
CA THR A 146 -3.92 -1.91 18.85
C THR A 146 -2.94 -3.06 19.13
N ALA A 147 -1.65 -2.89 18.82
CA ALA A 147 -0.61 -3.86 19.16
C ALA A 147 -0.47 -4.04 20.69
N MET A 148 -0.50 -2.95 21.46
CA MET A 148 -0.48 -3.00 22.93
C MET A 148 -1.73 -3.70 23.47
N THR A 149 -2.92 -3.40 22.94
CA THR A 149 -4.17 -4.05 23.35
C THR A 149 -4.14 -5.54 23.06
N TRP A 150 -3.60 -5.94 21.90
CA TRP A 150 -3.43 -7.35 21.55
C TRP A 150 -2.46 -8.06 22.49
N ALA A 151 -1.34 -7.42 22.82
CA ALA A 151 -0.39 -7.95 23.79
C ALA A 151 -1.02 -8.09 25.18
N MET A 152 -1.79 -7.09 25.62
CA MET A 152 -2.50 -7.12 26.90
C MET A 152 -3.56 -8.22 26.94
N LEU A 153 -4.31 -8.42 25.86
CA LEU A 153 -5.28 -9.51 25.73
C LEU A 153 -4.59 -10.89 25.82
N ALA A 154 -3.44 -11.04 25.17
CA ALA A 154 -2.64 -12.26 25.23
C ALA A 154 -2.16 -12.53 26.67
N VAL A 155 -1.72 -11.50 27.39
CA VAL A 155 -1.32 -11.61 28.81
C VAL A 155 -2.51 -11.94 29.71
N ALA A 156 -3.62 -11.22 29.58
CA ALA A 156 -4.84 -11.45 30.37
C ALA A 156 -5.41 -12.86 30.14
N THR A 157 -5.29 -13.39 28.92
CA THR A 157 -5.70 -14.77 28.60
C THR A 157 -4.80 -15.79 29.28
N LYS A 158 -3.47 -15.55 29.35
CA LYS A 158 -2.53 -16.41 30.09
C LYS A 158 -2.82 -16.38 31.60
N GLU A 159 -2.99 -15.20 32.17
CA GLU A 159 -3.28 -15.02 33.60
C GLU A 159 -4.64 -15.59 34.01
N GLY A 160 -5.67 -15.39 33.18
CA GLY A 160 -6.99 -15.98 33.39
C GLY A 160 -6.95 -17.51 33.43
N ARG A 161 -6.13 -18.14 32.58
CA ARG A 161 -5.95 -19.60 32.58
C ARG A 161 -5.24 -20.10 33.84
N GLU A 162 -4.27 -19.35 34.36
CA GLU A 162 -3.60 -19.69 35.63
C GLU A 162 -4.49 -19.49 36.87
N GLN A 163 -5.38 -18.49 36.84
CA GLN A 163 -6.33 -18.25 37.92
C GLN A 163 -7.47 -19.27 37.92
N VAL A 164 -7.93 -19.72 36.75
CA VAL A 164 -8.94 -20.79 36.65
C VAL A 164 -8.40 -22.09 37.25
N GLY A 165 -7.14 -22.45 36.97
CA GLY A 165 -6.52 -23.65 37.57
C GLY A 165 -6.38 -23.59 39.09
N ARG A 166 -6.10 -22.40 39.65
CA ARG A 166 -6.07 -22.18 41.12
C ARG A 166 -7.48 -22.12 41.73
N GLY A 167 -8.43 -21.57 41.00
CA GLY A 167 -9.82 -21.41 41.43
C GLY A 167 -10.56 -22.74 41.53
N THR A 168 -10.35 -23.65 40.56
CA THR A 168 -10.96 -24.99 40.56
C THR A 168 -10.49 -25.83 41.73
N GLU A 169 -9.21 -25.77 42.14
CA GLU A 169 -8.72 -26.45 43.35
C GLU A 169 -9.37 -25.91 44.63
N SER A 170 -9.52 -24.58 44.75
CA SER A 170 -10.13 -23.95 45.93
C SER A 170 -11.64 -24.22 46.05
N LEU A 171 -12.32 -24.42 44.93
CA LEU A 171 -13.75 -24.71 44.87
C LEU A 171 -14.01 -26.18 45.13
N VAL A 172 -13.22 -27.07 44.54
CA VAL A 172 -13.27 -28.51 44.85
C VAL A 172 -12.94 -28.74 46.33
N GLY A 173 -11.97 -28.03 46.90
CA GLY A 173 -11.66 -28.07 48.33
C GLY A 173 -12.84 -27.64 49.21
N ARG A 174 -13.46 -26.48 48.92
CA ARG A 174 -14.61 -25.98 49.70
C ARG A 174 -15.87 -26.85 49.58
N VAL A 175 -16.09 -27.47 48.43
CA VAL A 175 -17.20 -28.42 48.23
C VAL A 175 -16.91 -29.75 48.93
N GLN A 176 -15.67 -30.23 48.87
CA GLN A 176 -15.23 -31.45 49.58
C GLN A 176 -15.27 -31.28 51.10
N GLU A 177 -14.91 -30.11 51.63
CA GLU A 177 -14.99 -29.78 53.07
C GLU A 177 -16.42 -29.67 53.58
N ARG A 178 -17.35 -29.16 52.76
CA ARG A 178 -18.77 -29.03 53.15
C ARG A 178 -19.58 -30.30 52.94
N THR A 179 -19.22 -31.14 51.98
CA THR A 179 -20.00 -32.34 51.63
C THR A 179 -19.36 -33.64 52.08
N GLY A 180 -18.12 -33.62 52.57
CA GLY A 180 -17.39 -34.80 53.04
C GLY A 180 -17.11 -35.86 51.96
N LEU A 181 -17.54 -35.61 50.71
CA LEU A 181 -17.42 -36.53 49.59
C LEU A 181 -16.06 -36.34 48.92
N LYS A 182 -15.29 -37.43 48.78
CA LYS A 182 -13.99 -37.47 48.09
C LYS A 182 -14.13 -37.36 46.56
N LEU A 183 -14.71 -36.25 46.08
CA LEU A 183 -14.94 -35.96 44.66
C LEU A 183 -13.64 -35.92 43.84
N ARG A 184 -12.54 -35.52 44.48
CA ARG A 184 -11.19 -35.47 43.89
C ARG A 184 -10.64 -36.86 43.50
N GLU A 185 -11.11 -37.92 44.16
CA GLU A 185 -10.64 -39.29 43.98
C GLU A 185 -11.58 -40.09 43.05
N THR A 186 -12.88 -39.76 43.05
CA THR A 186 -13.90 -40.48 42.27
C THR A 186 -14.10 -39.97 40.83
N LEU A 187 -13.85 -38.68 40.55
CA LEU A 187 -13.96 -38.12 39.18
C LEU A 187 -12.68 -38.20 38.34
N GLY A 188 -11.56 -38.70 38.89
CA GLY A 188 -10.35 -38.89 38.10
C GLY A 188 -9.71 -37.60 37.55
N TRP A 189 -10.07 -36.41 38.06
CA TRP A 189 -9.31 -35.16 37.90
C TRP A 189 -8.02 -35.24 38.72
N SER A 190 -7.18 -36.23 38.45
CA SER A 190 -5.84 -36.32 38.98
C SER A 190 -4.90 -35.46 38.14
N ASN A 191 -3.87 -34.92 38.79
CA ASN A 191 -2.88 -33.98 38.27
C ASN A 191 -2.37 -34.27 36.84
N GLY A 192 -2.42 -35.53 36.36
CA GLY A 192 -1.95 -35.91 35.02
C GLY A 192 -2.74 -35.33 33.84
N ALA A 193 -4.05 -35.09 33.94
CA ALA A 193 -4.82 -34.49 32.83
C ALA A 193 -4.59 -32.98 32.73
N VAL A 194 -4.46 -32.33 33.89
CA VAL A 194 -4.12 -30.91 34.00
C VAL A 194 -2.68 -30.66 33.57
N GLU A 195 -1.74 -31.55 33.93
CA GLU A 195 -0.33 -31.51 33.50
C GLU A 195 -0.19 -31.71 31.98
N LYS A 196 -0.85 -32.72 31.38
CA LYS A 196 -0.79 -32.93 29.92
C LYS A 196 -1.40 -31.77 29.12
N ALA A 197 -2.51 -31.21 29.59
CA ALA A 197 -3.10 -30.01 29.00
C ALA A 197 -2.28 -28.73 29.25
N LYS A 198 -1.47 -28.69 30.32
CA LYS A 198 -0.46 -27.64 30.57
C LYS A 198 0.73 -27.79 29.64
N GLU A 199 1.16 -29.01 29.36
CA GLU A 199 2.35 -29.32 28.58
C GLU A 199 2.11 -29.09 27.08
N GLU A 200 0.98 -29.56 26.52
CA GLU A 200 0.64 -29.34 25.10
C GLU A 200 0.36 -27.85 24.82
N VAL A 201 -0.25 -27.15 25.77
CA VAL A 201 -0.48 -25.71 25.63
C VAL A 201 0.78 -24.90 25.94
N GLY A 202 1.66 -25.36 26.82
CA GLY A 202 3.00 -24.80 27.02
C GLY A 202 3.84 -24.86 25.75
N LYS A 203 3.76 -25.96 24.98
CA LYS A 203 4.38 -26.09 23.66
C LYS A 203 3.80 -25.13 22.64
N ALA A 204 2.47 -24.94 22.61
CA ALA A 204 1.82 -23.96 21.73
C ALA A 204 2.17 -22.51 22.09
N VAL A 205 2.27 -22.18 23.38
CA VAL A 205 2.67 -20.85 23.87
C VAL A 205 4.14 -20.57 23.61
N GLN A 206 5.02 -21.56 23.81
CA GLN A 206 6.44 -21.44 23.44
C GLN A 206 6.62 -21.32 21.93
N ALA A 207 5.79 -21.96 21.10
CA ALA A 207 5.81 -21.76 19.65
C ALA A 207 5.36 -20.34 19.25
N VAL A 208 4.35 -19.78 19.94
CA VAL A 208 3.90 -18.39 19.73
C VAL A 208 4.91 -17.37 20.27
N GLU A 209 5.59 -17.65 21.38
CA GLU A 209 6.67 -16.80 21.91
C GLU A 209 7.96 -16.91 21.10
N ALA A 210 8.27 -18.09 20.54
CA ALA A 210 9.40 -18.28 19.63
C ALA A 210 9.16 -17.53 18.32
N THR A 211 7.96 -17.63 17.73
CA THR A 211 7.61 -16.89 16.51
C THR A 211 7.48 -15.39 16.77
N ALA A 212 6.93 -14.95 17.90
CA ALA A 212 6.91 -13.54 18.30
C ALA A 212 8.32 -13.00 18.66
N GLY A 213 9.18 -13.84 19.23
CA GLY A 213 10.56 -13.53 19.56
C GLY A 213 11.47 -13.47 18.33
N GLU A 214 11.26 -14.35 17.34
CA GLU A 214 11.90 -14.27 16.03
C GLU A 214 11.41 -13.06 15.24
N ALA A 215 10.12 -12.72 15.32
CA ALA A 215 9.59 -11.50 14.74
C ALA A 215 10.20 -10.25 15.39
N LYS A 216 10.33 -10.21 16.72
CA LYS A 216 11.02 -9.12 17.43
C LYS A 216 12.50 -9.04 17.07
N LYS A 217 13.23 -10.16 17.06
CA LYS A 217 14.63 -10.20 16.65
C LYS A 217 14.83 -9.80 15.18
N GLY A 218 13.90 -10.16 14.29
CA GLY A 218 13.92 -9.72 12.89
C GLY A 218 13.66 -8.22 12.73
N ILE A 219 12.82 -7.64 13.59
CA ILE A 219 12.57 -6.20 13.66
C ILE A 219 13.78 -5.47 14.28
N ASP A 220 14.34 -5.97 15.38
CA ASP A 220 15.52 -5.40 16.05
C ASP A 220 16.78 -5.50 15.17
N ALA A 221 16.96 -6.61 14.44
CA ALA A 221 18.05 -6.75 13.47
C ALA A 221 17.89 -5.79 12.28
N LYS A 222 16.66 -5.54 11.82
CA LYS A 222 16.39 -4.52 10.79
C LYS A 222 16.59 -3.10 11.32
N ILE A 223 16.27 -2.84 12.59
CA ILE A 223 16.51 -1.55 13.26
C ILE A 223 18.02 -1.31 13.46
N GLU A 224 18.79 -2.32 13.87
CA GLU A 224 20.24 -2.22 14.01
C GLU A 224 20.96 -2.13 12.65
N GLN A 225 20.48 -2.84 11.63
CA GLN A 225 20.98 -2.64 10.25
C GLN A 225 20.66 -1.24 9.73
N ALA A 226 19.47 -0.70 10.03
CA ALA A 226 19.09 0.66 9.68
C ALA A 226 19.91 1.71 10.43
N LYS A 227 20.17 1.53 11.74
CA LYS A 227 21.08 2.40 12.50
C LYS A 227 22.51 2.34 11.96
N GLY A 228 23.03 1.15 11.68
CA GLY A 228 24.36 0.99 11.07
C GLY A 228 24.47 1.65 9.69
N THR A 229 23.42 1.64 8.86
CA THR A 229 23.42 2.37 7.57
C THR A 229 23.28 3.89 7.74
N VAL A 230 22.59 4.34 8.79
CA VAL A 230 22.45 5.77 9.13
C VAL A 230 23.76 6.31 9.70
N ASP A 231 24.43 5.59 10.61
CA ASP A 231 25.71 5.99 11.19
C ASP A 231 26.82 6.04 10.13
N VAL A 232 26.86 5.08 9.19
CA VAL A 232 27.79 5.10 8.04
C VAL A 232 27.51 6.27 7.08
N LYS A 233 26.25 6.69 6.92
CA LYS A 233 25.91 7.89 6.13
C LYS A 233 26.24 9.20 6.89
N VAL A 234 26.10 9.22 8.21
CA VAL A 234 26.44 10.37 9.05
C VAL A 234 27.96 10.57 9.16
N GLU A 235 28.75 9.49 9.21
CA GLU A 235 30.21 9.57 9.13
C GLU A 235 30.70 10.05 7.76
N LYS A 236 30.13 9.52 6.65
CA LYS A 236 30.48 10.00 5.30
C LYS A 236 30.10 11.47 5.09
N ALA A 237 28.97 11.93 5.64
CA ALA A 237 28.58 13.34 5.60
C ALA A 237 29.48 14.26 6.47
N LYS A 238 30.06 13.72 7.55
CA LYS A 238 31.08 14.44 8.36
C LYS A 238 32.44 14.49 7.66
N GLU A 239 32.82 13.47 6.91
CA GLU A 239 34.08 13.43 6.17
C GLU A 239 34.06 14.40 4.96
N GLU A 240 32.89 14.63 4.34
CA GLU A 240 32.72 15.61 3.26
C GLU A 240 32.66 17.09 3.75
N THR A 241 32.42 17.33 5.05
CA THR A 241 32.29 18.70 5.61
C THR A 241 33.58 19.25 6.26
N HIS A 242 34.68 18.50 6.22
CA HIS A 242 36.02 19.00 6.57
C HIS A 242 36.95 18.97 5.35
N PRO A 243 36.98 20.04 4.52
CA PRO A 243 38.04 20.20 3.55
C PRO A 243 39.36 20.34 4.31
N LYS A 244 40.27 19.39 4.07
CA LYS A 244 41.65 19.43 4.56
C LYS A 244 42.28 20.75 4.12
N HIS A 245 42.50 21.66 5.05
CA HIS A 245 43.53 22.67 4.92
C HIS A 245 44.86 21.94 4.82
N VAL A 246 45.42 21.88 3.61
CA VAL A 246 46.82 21.54 3.37
C VAL A 246 47.48 22.82 2.88
N VAL A 247 48.50 23.21 3.63
CA VAL A 247 49.51 24.24 3.35
C VAL A 247 50.27 23.90 2.08
#